data_AF-A0A5N5TAA3-F1
#
_entry.id   AF-A0A5N5TAA3-F1
#
_cell.length_a   1.000
_cell.length_b   1.000
_cell.length_c   1.000
_cell.angle_alpha   90.00
_cell.angle_beta   90.00
_cell.angle_gamma   90.00
#
_symmetry.space_group_name_H-M   'P 1'
#
loop_
_entity.id
_entity.type
_entity.pdbx_description
1 polymer ?
#
loop_
_entity_poly.entity_id
_entity_poly.type
_entity_poly.pdbx_seq_one_letter_code
_entity_poly.pdbx_strand_id
1 'polypeptide(L)'
;MSKGSLVDDIANGMVYLESKVFVHRDLAARNVLLHENGTAKVGDFGLTIRTNQPMKKSSDADKGKFPIKWTAPEALKHNPLTDVMKFIESGGRMSEPNDCPPGIYQLMQKAWNENPDERPTFKEALRKLKEIQHQTPLV
;
A
#
# COMPACT_ATOMS: atom_id res chain seq x y z
N MET A 1 -24.58 11.67 5.50
CA MET A 1 -23.41 11.14 4.77
C MET A 1 -22.87 9.99 5.58
N SER A 2 -22.80 8.76 5.04
CA SER A 2 -22.09 7.68 5.73
C SER A 2 -20.62 8.08 5.88
N LYS A 3 -20.02 7.83 7.05
CA LYS A 3 -18.57 8.01 7.22
C LYS A 3 -17.86 7.04 6.28
N GLY A 4 -16.78 7.49 5.64
CA GLY A 4 -15.90 6.59 4.89
C GLY A 4 -15.27 5.55 5.81
N SER A 5 -14.90 4.41 5.26
CA SER A 5 -14.21 3.36 6.00
C SER A 5 -12.73 3.72 6.25
N LEU A 6 -12.06 3.02 7.17
CA LEU A 6 -10.64 3.20 7.45
C LEU A 6 -9.77 3.10 6.18
N VAL A 7 -10.10 2.18 5.27
CA VAL A 7 -9.34 2.01 4.02
C VAL A 7 -9.56 3.16 3.04
N ASP A 8 -10.74 3.79 3.05
CA ASP A 8 -10.99 4.99 2.25
C ASP A 8 -10.14 6.16 2.73
N ASP A 9 -10.06 6.37 4.04
CA ASP A 9 -9.24 7.43 4.63
C ASP A 9 -7.76 7.26 4.24
N ILE A 10 -7.23 6.03 4.34
CA ILE A 10 -5.85 5.71 3.95
C ILE A 10 -5.66 5.94 2.44
N ALA A 11 -6.58 5.44 1.60
CA ALA A 11 -6.48 5.58 0.15
C ALA A 11 -6.57 7.05 -0.27
N ASN A 12 -7.45 7.86 0.34
CA ASN A 12 -7.50 9.31 0.11
C ASN A 12 -6.18 9.99 0.50
N GLY A 13 -5.59 9.61 1.63
CA GLY A 13 -4.27 10.11 2.06
C GLY A 13 -3.18 9.80 1.04
N MET A 14 -3.17 8.58 0.49
CA MET A 14 -2.19 8.17 -0.51
C MET A 14 -2.41 8.85 -1.88
N VAL A 15 -3.67 9.03 -2.31
CA VAL A 15 -3.99 9.87 -3.49
C VAL A 15 -3.44 11.28 -3.32
N TYR A 16 -3.58 11.85 -2.12
CA TYR A 16 -3.04 13.19 -1.82
C TYR A 16 -1.51 13.20 -1.93
N LEU A 17 -0.80 12.26 -1.30
CA LEU A 17 0.67 12.19 -1.37
C LEU A 17 1.16 12.02 -2.80
N GLU A 18 0.53 11.14 -3.58
CA GLU A 18 0.83 10.92 -5.00
C GLU A 18 0.67 12.23 -5.79
N SER A 19 -0.43 12.97 -5.58
CA SER A 19 -0.65 14.28 -6.22
C SER A 19 0.39 15.35 -5.85
N LYS A 20 1.07 15.15 -4.71
CA LYS A 20 2.16 16.01 -4.23
C LYS A 20 3.54 15.44 -4.55
N VAL A 21 3.60 14.44 -5.44
CA VAL A 21 4.83 13.76 -5.89
C VAL A 21 5.65 13.15 -4.73
N PHE A 22 4.96 12.70 -3.69
CA PHE A 22 5.57 11.99 -2.56
C PHE A 22 5.32 10.48 -2.64
N VAL A 23 6.35 9.71 -2.32
CA VAL A 23 6.27 8.26 -2.11
C VAL A 23 6.58 7.96 -0.65
N HIS A 24 5.63 7.35 0.06
CA HIS A 24 5.72 7.10 1.50
C HIS A 24 6.85 6.13 1.89
N ARG A 25 7.02 5.05 1.10
CA ARG A 25 7.98 3.95 1.27
C ARG A 25 7.85 3.09 2.55
N ASP A 26 7.01 3.48 3.51
CA ASP A 26 6.66 2.63 4.67
C ASP A 26 5.16 2.62 4.97
N LEU A 27 4.32 2.38 3.95
CA LEU A 27 2.88 2.28 4.16
C LEU A 27 2.55 0.90 4.77
N ALA A 28 2.20 0.88 6.04
CA ALA A 28 1.83 -0.31 6.79
C ALA A 28 0.80 0.02 7.86
N ALA A 29 0.02 -0.97 8.31
CA ALA A 29 -1.02 -0.76 9.32
C ALA A 29 -0.49 -0.13 10.63
N ARG A 30 0.74 -0.47 11.05
CA ARG A 30 1.41 0.13 12.22
C ARG A 30 1.65 1.64 12.08
N ASN A 31 1.69 2.15 10.85
CA ASN A 31 1.90 3.56 10.51
C ASN A 31 0.58 4.25 10.16
N VAL A 32 -0.56 3.61 10.45
CA VAL A 32 -1.89 4.22 10.35
C VAL A 32 -2.36 4.55 11.77
N LEU A 33 -2.61 5.83 12.01
CA LEU A 33 -3.08 6.34 13.29
C LEU A 33 -4.60 6.46 13.26
N LEU A 34 -5.27 5.96 14.30
CA LEU A 34 -6.72 6.09 14.45
C LEU A 34 -7.07 7.24 15.38
N HIS A 35 -7.91 8.16 14.92
CA HIS A 35 -8.46 9.23 15.74
C HIS A 35 -9.73 8.76 16.47
N GLU A 36 -10.06 9.39 17.60
CA GLU A 36 -11.21 9.02 18.46
C GLU A 36 -12.55 8.99 17.72
N ASN A 37 -12.71 9.84 16.70
CA ASN A 37 -13.93 9.90 15.89
C ASN A 37 -14.03 8.79 14.82
N GLY A 38 -13.08 7.85 14.79
CA GLY A 38 -13.00 6.74 13.85
C GLY A 38 -12.28 7.03 12.53
N THR A 39 -11.67 8.21 12.36
CA THR A 39 -10.91 8.57 11.14
C THR A 39 -9.49 8.00 11.18
N ALA A 40 -9.05 7.37 10.10
CA ALA A 40 -7.67 6.91 9.94
C ALA A 40 -6.78 7.99 9.31
N LYS A 41 -5.50 8.05 9.72
CA LYS A 41 -4.49 8.96 9.16
C LYS A 41 -3.20 8.23 8.89
N VAL A 42 -2.62 8.46 7.71
CA VAL A 42 -1.27 7.97 7.36
C VAL A 42 -0.23 8.76 8.16
N GLY A 43 0.68 8.05 8.82
CA GLY A 43 1.76 8.60 9.63
C GLY A 43 3.11 7.96 9.31
N ASP A 44 4.14 8.38 10.05
CA ASP A 44 5.55 7.97 9.89
C ASP A 44 6.15 8.23 8.50
N PHE A 45 6.50 9.48 8.26
CA PHE A 45 7.12 9.93 7.02
C PHE A 45 8.65 9.82 7.03
N GLY A 46 9.25 9.10 7.99
CA GLY A 46 10.72 9.02 8.16
C GLY A 46 11.45 8.48 6.93
N LEU A 47 10.76 7.68 6.12
CA LEU A 47 11.26 7.15 4.85
C LEU A 47 10.64 7.83 3.62
N THR A 48 9.81 8.86 3.75
CA THR A 48 9.17 9.49 2.59
C THR A 48 10.16 10.24 1.71
N ILE A 49 9.99 10.15 0.39
CA ILE A 49 10.77 10.90 -0.60
C ILE A 49 9.88 11.65 -1.58
N ARG A 50 10.45 12.67 -2.21
CA ARG A 50 9.82 13.44 -3.27
C ARG A 50 10.41 13.02 -4.63
N THR A 51 9.59 12.56 -5.55
CA THR A 51 10.05 11.91 -6.80
C THR A 51 10.60 12.89 -7.82
N ASN A 52 10.20 14.17 -7.74
CA ASN A 52 10.71 15.22 -8.62
C ASN A 52 12.00 15.88 -8.10
N GLN A 53 12.62 15.33 -7.05
CA GLN A 53 13.92 15.75 -6.56
C GLN A 53 14.94 14.63 -6.75
N PRO A 54 16.23 14.96 -6.99
CA PRO A 54 17.27 13.96 -7.05
C PRO A 54 17.29 13.15 -5.74
N MET A 55 17.22 11.84 -5.89
CA MET A 55 17.28 10.91 -4.76
C MET A 55 18.58 11.17 -3.99
N LYS A 56 18.48 11.40 -2.67
CA LYS A 56 19.68 11.32 -1.82
C LYS A 56 20.24 9.91 -1.99
N LYS A 57 21.55 9.78 -2.25
CA LYS A 57 22.21 8.47 -2.28
C LYS A 57 21.84 7.75 -0.99
N SER A 58 21.21 6.58 -1.12
CA SER A 58 20.94 5.70 0.01
C SER A 58 22.26 5.41 0.70
N SER A 59 22.34 5.74 1.97
CA SER A 59 23.49 5.37 2.79
C SER A 59 23.46 3.86 3.04
N ASP A 60 24.60 3.22 3.32
CA ASP A 60 24.60 1.81 3.72
C ASP A 60 23.76 1.58 5.00
N ALA A 61 23.55 2.62 5.81
CA ALA A 61 22.64 2.61 6.96
C ALA A 61 21.14 2.52 6.58
N ASP A 62 20.78 2.77 5.32
CA ASP A 62 19.39 2.68 4.85
C ASP A 62 19.01 1.27 4.36
N LYS A 63 19.99 0.39 4.10
CA LYS A 63 19.76 -0.99 3.62
C LYS A 63 18.97 -1.86 4.62
N GLY A 64 18.99 -1.52 5.91
CA GLY A 64 18.25 -2.22 6.96
C GLY A 64 16.90 -1.60 7.36
N LYS A 65 16.50 -0.48 6.75
CA LYS A 65 15.31 0.29 7.17
C LYS A 65 14.03 -0.11 6.45
N PHE A 66 14.11 -0.88 5.36
CA PHE A 66 12.92 -1.18 4.56
C PHE A 66 12.05 -2.27 5.19
N PRO A 67 10.72 -2.08 5.25
CA PRO A 67 9.80 -3.09 5.74
C PRO A 67 9.66 -4.22 4.70
N ILE A 68 10.51 -5.25 4.79
CA ILE A 68 10.65 -6.30 3.75
C ILE A 68 9.29 -6.84 3.27
N LYS A 69 8.37 -7.19 4.18
CA LYS A 69 7.05 -7.78 3.82
C LYS A 69 6.05 -6.79 3.18
N TRP A 70 6.31 -5.49 3.24
CA TRP A 70 5.48 -4.43 2.65
C TRP A 70 6.12 -3.79 1.41
N THR A 71 7.37 -4.15 1.10
CA THR A 71 8.12 -3.51 0.03
C THR A 71 7.87 -4.23 -1.29
N ALA A 72 7.60 -3.45 -2.35
CA ALA A 72 7.40 -4.01 -3.68
C ALA A 72 8.69 -4.69 -4.20
N PRO A 73 8.59 -5.75 -5.03
CA PRO A 73 9.75 -6.55 -5.43
C PRO A 73 10.85 -5.74 -6.13
N GLU A 74 10.45 -4.77 -6.97
CA GLU A 74 11.39 -3.90 -7.68
C GLU A 74 12.20 -2.99 -6.76
N ALA A 75 11.67 -2.66 -5.58
CA ALA A 75 12.36 -1.88 -4.55
C ALA A 75 13.28 -2.76 -3.66
N LEU A 76 13.13 -4.08 -3.72
CA LEU A 76 13.95 -5.06 -2.99
C LEU A 76 15.07 -5.71 -3.83
N LYS A 77 15.22 -5.37 -5.12
CA LYS A 77 16.16 -6.01 -6.07
C LYS A 77 17.62 -6.12 -5.59
N HIS A 78 18.06 -5.29 -4.65
CA HIS A 78 19.41 -5.35 -4.06
C HIS A 78 19.52 -6.21 -2.80
N ASN A 79 18.44 -6.88 -2.39
CA ASN A 79 18.39 -7.79 -1.25
C ASN A 79 17.70 -9.14 -1.60
N PRO A 80 18.19 -9.88 -2.61
CA PRO A 80 17.52 -11.06 -3.18
C PRO A 80 17.52 -12.29 -2.25
N LEU A 81 18.28 -12.27 -1.15
CA LEU A 81 18.51 -13.46 -0.32
C LEU A 81 17.41 -13.76 0.71
N THR A 82 16.34 -12.95 0.76
CA THR A 82 15.25 -13.15 1.72
C THR A 82 14.28 -14.22 1.24
N ASP A 83 13.76 -15.05 2.15
CA ASP A 83 12.76 -16.07 1.79
C ASP A 83 11.46 -15.45 1.25
N VAL A 84 11.18 -14.21 1.60
CA VAL A 84 10.09 -13.41 1.03
C VAL A 84 10.29 -13.19 -0.48
N MET A 85 11.50 -12.84 -0.91
CA MET A 85 11.79 -12.66 -2.34
C MET A 85 11.64 -13.97 -3.10
N LYS A 86 12.20 -15.07 -2.58
CA LYS A 86 12.06 -16.40 -3.19
C LYS A 86 10.60 -16.80 -3.37
N PHE A 87 9.76 -16.57 -2.35
CA PHE A 87 8.33 -16.87 -2.40
C PHE A 87 7.60 -16.02 -3.45
N ILE A 88 7.91 -14.73 -3.54
CA ILE A 88 7.28 -13.83 -4.52
C ILE A 88 7.71 -14.19 -5.95
N GLU A 89 8.99 -14.49 -6.16
CA GLU A 89 9.58 -14.88 -7.44
C GLU A 89 9.03 -16.23 -7.94
N SER A 90 8.64 -17.13 -7.04
CA SER A 90 7.93 -18.36 -7.41
C SER A 90 6.43 -18.13 -7.71
N GLY A 91 5.99 -16.87 -7.82
CA GLY A 91 4.59 -16.50 -8.05
C GLY A 91 3.73 -16.50 -6.78
N GLY A 92 4.32 -16.76 -5.61
CA GLY A 92 3.60 -16.80 -4.34
C GLY A 92 3.02 -15.44 -3.94
N ARG A 93 1.79 -15.44 -3.45
CA ARG A 93 1.10 -14.28 -2.87
C ARG A 93 0.38 -14.71 -1.60
N MET A 94 0.00 -13.74 -0.77
CA MET A 94 -0.76 -14.03 0.45
C MET A 94 -2.12 -14.60 0.07
N SER A 95 -2.56 -15.63 0.79
CA SER A 95 -3.88 -16.21 0.61
C SER A 95 -4.98 -15.23 1.00
N GLU A 96 -6.18 -15.46 0.47
CA GLU A 96 -7.37 -14.70 0.84
C GLU A 96 -7.61 -14.75 2.37
N PRO A 97 -7.81 -13.59 3.04
CA PRO A 97 -8.20 -13.56 4.44
C PRO A 97 -9.61 -14.12 4.65
N ASN A 98 -9.88 -14.66 5.85
CA ASN A 98 -11.23 -15.06 6.24
C ASN A 98 -12.21 -13.89 6.12
N ASP A 99 -13.42 -14.17 5.64
CA ASP A 99 -14.52 -13.22 5.50
C ASP A 99 -14.19 -11.98 4.64
N CYS A 100 -13.16 -12.08 3.78
CA CYS A 100 -12.79 -11.01 2.85
C CYS A 100 -13.79 -10.97 1.68
N PRO A 101 -14.38 -9.81 1.34
CA PRO A 101 -15.21 -9.72 0.15
C PRO A 101 -14.37 -10.01 -1.12
N PRO A 102 -14.86 -10.82 -2.08
CA PRO A 102 -14.08 -11.22 -3.26
C PRO A 102 -13.53 -10.03 -4.06
N GLY A 103 -14.30 -8.94 -4.17
CA GLY A 103 -13.86 -7.72 -4.85
C GLY A 103 -12.67 -7.03 -4.17
N ILE A 104 -12.55 -7.14 -2.84
CA ILE A 104 -11.43 -6.60 -2.07
C ILE A 104 -10.19 -7.46 -2.31
N TYR A 105 -10.31 -8.78 -2.24
CA TYR A 105 -9.18 -9.67 -2.51
C TYR A 105 -8.67 -9.57 -3.95
N GLN A 106 -9.56 -9.40 -4.93
CA GLN A 106 -9.16 -9.11 -6.32
C GLN A 106 -8.39 -7.79 -6.45
N LEU A 107 -8.80 -6.75 -5.73
CA LEU A 107 -8.07 -5.48 -5.69
C LEU A 107 -6.67 -5.64 -5.06
N MET A 108 -6.54 -6.43 -3.98
CA MET A 108 -5.26 -6.76 -3.35
C MET A 108 -4.34 -7.49 -4.33
N GLN A 109 -4.83 -8.54 -5.01
CA GLN A 109 -4.05 -9.27 -6.01
C GLN A 109 -3.57 -8.37 -7.14
N LYS A 110 -4.43 -7.45 -7.62
CA LYS A 110 -4.03 -6.47 -8.65
C LYS A 110 -2.94 -5.52 -8.14
N ALA A 111 -3.01 -5.09 -6.87
CA ALA A 111 -1.97 -4.28 -6.25
C ALA A 111 -0.64 -5.03 -6.05
N TRP A 112 -0.65 -6.37 -6.05
CA TRP A 112 0.53 -7.23 -5.96
C TRP A 112 1.06 -7.72 -7.32
N ASN A 113 0.63 -7.12 -8.44
CA ASN A 113 1.14 -7.48 -9.76
C ASN A 113 2.66 -7.28 -9.83
N GLU A 114 3.35 -8.20 -10.50
CA GLU A 114 4.79 -8.11 -10.70
C GLU A 114 5.16 -6.88 -11.52
N ASN A 115 4.42 -6.60 -12.59
CA ASN A 115 4.57 -5.40 -13.39
C ASN A 115 3.96 -4.19 -12.65
N PRO A 116 4.75 -3.17 -12.26
CA PRO A 116 4.22 -1.98 -11.60
C PRO A 116 3.16 -1.23 -12.43
N ASP A 117 3.26 -1.28 -13.76
CA ASP A 117 2.34 -0.56 -14.66
C ASP A 117 0.94 -1.21 -14.71
N GLU A 118 0.82 -2.48 -14.31
CA GLU A 118 -0.45 -3.20 -14.23
C GLU A 118 -1.16 -2.98 -12.87
N ARG A 119 -0.46 -2.40 -11.90
CA ARG A 119 -1.03 -2.10 -10.57
C ARG A 119 -1.96 -0.88 -10.69
N PRO A 120 -3.05 -0.85 -9.91
CA PRO A 120 -3.93 0.32 -9.90
C PRO A 120 -3.19 1.52 -9.29
N THR A 121 -3.46 2.70 -9.80
CA THR A 121 -3.18 3.95 -9.08
C THR A 121 -3.99 4.01 -7.79
N PHE A 122 -3.59 4.84 -6.82
CA PHE A 122 -4.38 5.02 -5.60
C PHE A 122 -5.79 5.55 -5.89
N LYS A 123 -5.94 6.37 -6.93
CA LYS A 123 -7.23 6.91 -7.37
C LYS A 123 -8.16 5.81 -7.88
N GLU A 124 -7.63 4.88 -8.66
CA GLU A 124 -8.41 3.73 -9.16
C GLU A 124 -8.76 2.75 -8.04
N ALA A 125 -7.83 2.48 -7.13
CA ALA A 125 -8.09 1.65 -5.95
C ALA A 125 -9.20 2.25 -5.08
N LEU A 126 -9.13 3.56 -4.79
CA LEU A 126 -10.17 4.27 -4.05
C LEU A 126 -11.54 4.19 -4.72
N ARG A 127 -11.61 4.36 -6.05
CA ARG A 127 -12.87 4.20 -6.80
C ARG A 127 -13.42 2.79 -6.62
N LYS A 128 -12.58 1.77 -6.75
CA LYS A 128 -13.00 0.37 -6.63
C LYS A 128 -13.47 0.01 -5.23
N LEU A 129 -12.80 0.52 -4.18
CA LEU A 129 -13.21 0.36 -2.78
C LEU A 129 -14.63 0.90 -2.55
N LYS A 130 -14.89 2.11 -3.04
CA LYS A 130 -16.23 2.71 -2.95
C LYS A 130 -17.28 1.88 -3.68
N GLU A 131 -17.00 1.39 -4.89
CA GLU A 131 -17.94 0.52 -5.62
C GLU A 131 -18.32 -0.73 -4.83
N ILE A 132 -17.35 -1.38 -4.19
CA ILE A 132 -17.58 -2.60 -3.39
C ILE A 132 -18.45 -2.30 -2.16
N GLN A 133 -18.21 -1.18 -1.48
CA GLN A 133 -19.00 -0.78 -0.31
C GLN A 133 -20.48 -0.53 -0.65
N HIS A 134 -20.77 0.06 -1.82
CA HIS A 134 -22.15 0.31 -2.25
C HIS A 134 -22.87 -0.98 -2.71
N GLN A 135 -22.13 -2.05 -3.00
CA GLN A 135 -22.68 -3.35 -3.40
C GLN A 135 -22.93 -4.29 -2.22
N THR A 136 -22.44 -3.95 -1.03
CA THR A 136 -22.68 -4.76 0.18
C THR A 136 -23.99 -4.29 0.81
N PRO A 137 -25.04 -5.14 0.93
CA PRO A 137 -26.26 -4.76 1.62
C PRO A 137 -25.96 -4.35 3.06
N LEU A 138 -26.61 -3.29 3.55
CA LEU A 138 -26.66 -2.97 4.98
C LEU A 138 -27.31 -4.17 5.67
N VAL A 139 -26.51 -4.97 6.40
CA VAL A 139 -27.01 -5.98 7.33
C VAL A 139 -27.49 -5.29 8.60
#